data_AF-A0A963CM65-F1
#
_entry.id   AF-A0A963CM65-F1
#
_cell.length_a   1.000
_cell.length_b   1.000
_cell.length_c   1.000
_cell.angle_alpha   90.00
_cell.angle_beta   90.00
_cell.angle_gamma   90.00
#
_symmetry.space_group_name_H-M   'P 1'
#
loop_
_entity.id
_entity.type
_entity.pdbx_description
1 polymer ?
#
loop_
_entity_poly.entity_id
_entity_poly.type
_entity_poly.pdbx_seq_one_letter_code
_entity_poly.pdbx_strand_id
1 'polypeptide(L)' 'MDMSEFGVWAMLAFWGSAIGGIAFAITWARSRNRNPATRDQIINSLKQRLEKGEISQQEYANRMAKIEAKKKQ' A
#
# COMPACT_ATOMS: atom_id res chain seq x y z
N MET A 1 -10.07 18.95 39.96
CA MET A 1 -8.94 18.09 39.57
C MET A 1 -7.70 18.69 40.17
N ASP A 2 -6.95 17.89 40.92
CA ASP A 2 -5.66 18.32 41.44
C ASP A 2 -4.63 18.43 40.32
N MET A 3 -3.63 19.30 40.49
CA MET A 3 -2.58 19.54 39.49
C MET A 3 -1.82 18.25 39.10
N SER A 4 -1.70 17.31 40.03
CA SER A 4 -1.12 15.98 39.83
C SER A 4 -1.96 15.11 38.89
N GLU A 5 -3.28 15.11 39.05
CA GLU A 5 -4.20 14.36 38.19
C GLU A 5 -4.23 14.95 36.77
N PHE A 6 -4.25 16.28 36.66
CA PHE A 6 -4.15 16.97 35.38
C PHE A 6 -2.86 16.63 34.61
N GLY A 7 -1.72 16.56 35.31
CA GLY A 7 -0.44 16.19 34.70
C GLY A 7 -0.44 14.79 34.08
N VAL A 8 -1.04 13.80 34.77
CA VAL A 8 -1.15 12.42 34.27
C VAL A 8 -2.01 12.38 33.00
N TRP A 9 -3.17 13.05 33.02
CA TRP A 9 -4.05 13.10 31.85
C TRP A 9 -3.42 13.84 30.67
N ALA A 10 -2.73 14.96 30.92
CA ALA A 10 -2.01 15.70 29.88
C ALA A 10 -0.91 14.85 29.24
N MET A 11 -0.17 14.08 30.04
CA MET A 11 0.87 13.18 29.55
C MET A 11 0.28 12.05 28.68
N LEU A 12 -0.82 11.44 29.13
CA LEU A 12 -1.52 10.41 28.34
C LEU A 12 -2.10 10.96 27.04
N ALA A 13 -2.70 12.15 27.09
CA ALA A 13 -3.23 12.82 25.90
C ALA A 13 -2.12 13.15 24.90
N PHE A 14 -0.99 13.67 25.38
CA PHE A 14 0.17 13.98 24.56
C PHE A 14 0.74 12.73 23.87
N TRP A 15 1.04 11.67 24.64
CA TRP A 15 1.61 10.44 24.07
C TRP A 15 0.61 9.69 23.19
N GLY A 16 -0.67 9.65 23.58
CA GLY A 16 -1.74 9.08 22.76
C GLY A 16 -1.91 9.81 21.44
N SER A 17 -1.85 11.14 21.45
CA SER A 17 -1.90 11.97 20.24
C SER A 17 -0.64 11.79 19.38
N ALA A 18 0.55 11.73 19.97
CA ALA A 18 1.80 11.52 19.24
C ALA A 18 1.81 10.19 18.48
N ILE A 19 1.45 9.09 19.16
CA ILE A 19 1.38 7.76 18.54
C ILE A 19 0.26 7.72 17.50
N GLY A 20 -0.92 8.25 17.84
CA GLY A 20 -2.07 8.31 16.94
C GLY A 20 -1.78 9.13 15.68
N GLY A 21 -1.10 10.26 15.82
CA GLY A 21 -0.69 11.13 14.72
C GLY A 21 0.29 10.47 13.77
N ILE A 22 1.29 9.77 14.30
CA ILE A 22 2.25 9.00 13.49
C ILE A 22 1.53 7.87 12.73
N ALA A 23 0.69 7.09 13.42
CA ALA A 23 -0.06 6.00 12.80
C ALA A 23 -1.02 6.51 11.70
N PHE A 24 -1.70 7.63 11.95
CA PHE A 24 -2.58 8.28 10.98
C PHE A 24 -1.80 8.79 9.76
N ALA A 25 -0.67 9.46 9.98
CA ALA A 25 0.20 9.97 8.93
C ALA A 25 0.75 8.84 8.04
N ILE A 26 1.20 7.73 8.64
CA ILE A 26 1.67 6.55 7.89
C ILE A 26 0.53 5.93 7.09
N THR A 27 -0.65 5.77 7.69
CA THR A 27 -1.81 5.17 7.02
C THR A 27 -2.27 6.03 5.84
N TRP A 28 -2.26 7.35 6.00
CA TRP A 28 -2.61 8.29 4.93
C TRP A 28 -1.55 8.35 3.82
N ALA A 29 -0.26 8.34 4.18
CA ALA A 29 0.82 8.23 3.20
C ALA A 29 0.73 6.91 2.41
N ARG A 30 0.42 5.79 3.09
CA ARG A 30 0.22 4.49 2.46
C ARG A 30 -1.05 4.44 1.62
N SER A 31 -2.11 5.16 2.00
CA SER A 31 -3.35 5.25 1.20
C SER A 31 -3.13 6.05 -0.09
N ARG A 32 -2.31 7.11 -0.08
CA ARG A 32 -1.87 7.77 -1.32
C ARG A 32 -1.04 6.85 -2.21
N ASN A 33 -0.30 5.91 -1.63
CA ASN A 33 0.49 4.93 -2.38
C ASN A 33 -0.33 3.71 -2.83
N ARG A 34 -1.65 3.67 -2.57
CA ARG A 34 -2.59 2.75 -3.22
C ARG A 34 -3.01 3.28 -4.60
N ASN A 35 -2.07 3.80 -5.36
CA ASN A 35 -2.30 3.83 -6.80
C ASN A 35 -2.32 2.33 -7.21
N PRO A 36 -3.45 1.79 -7.71
CA PRO A 36 -3.45 0.43 -8.23
C PRO A 36 -2.24 0.31 -9.15
N ALA A 37 -1.41 -0.73 -8.94
CA ALA A 37 -0.18 -0.91 -9.71
C ALA A 37 -0.52 -0.64 -11.18
N THR A 38 0.14 0.37 -11.75
CA THR A 38 -0.20 0.82 -13.10
C THR A 38 -0.04 -0.36 -14.03
N ARG A 39 -0.86 -0.41 -15.09
CA ARG A 39 -0.83 -1.51 -16.06
C ARG A 39 0.60 -1.80 -16.52
N ASP A 40 1.39 -0.76 -16.69
CA ASP A 40 2.81 -0.84 -17.08
C ASP A 40 3.68 -1.48 -16.01
N GLN A 41 3.46 -1.20 -14.71
CA GLN A 41 4.16 -1.88 -13.61
C GLN A 41 3.81 -3.37 -13.55
N ILE A 42 2.55 -3.73 -13.78
CA ILE A 42 2.11 -5.14 -13.81
C ILE A 42 2.77 -5.87 -14.98
N ILE A 43 2.73 -5.28 -16.18
CA ILE A 43 3.35 -5.84 -17.39
C ILE A 43 4.87 -5.98 -17.22
N ASN A 44 5.53 -4.95 -16.68
CA ASN A 44 6.98 -5.00 -16.43
C ASN A 44 7.35 -6.10 -15.42
N SER A 45 6.57 -6.26 -14.34
CA SER A 45 6.81 -7.34 -13.38
C SER A 45 6.63 -8.73 -14.02
N LEU A 46 5.64 -8.90 -14.90
CA LEU A 46 5.39 -10.17 -15.60
C LEU A 46 6.52 -10.48 -16.60
N LYS A 47 6.98 -9.48 -17.36
CA LYS A 47 8.10 -9.64 -18.29
C LYS A 47 9.39 -10.00 -17.55
N GLN A 48 9.66 -9.36 -16.42
CA GLN A 48 10.84 -9.67 -15.61
C GLN A 48 10.80 -11.10 -15.05
N ARG A 49 9.62 -11.61 -14.71
CA ARG A 49 9.44 -13.00 -14.26
C ARG A 49 9.58 -14.01 -15.40
N LEU A 50 9.18 -13.64 -16.61
CA LEU A 50 9.39 -14.44 -17.82
C LEU A 50 10.89 -14.54 -18.17
N GLU A 51 11.61 -13.43 -18.09
CA GLU A 51 13.07 -13.37 -18.31
C GLU A 51 13.85 -14.20 -17.28
N LYS A 52 13.37 -14.24 -16.03
CA LYS A 52 13.92 -15.10 -14.97
C LYS A 52 13.55 -16.59 -15.12
N GLY A 53 12.68 -16.93 -16.07
CA GLY A 53 12.19 -18.30 -16.25
C GLY A 53 11.24 -18.78 -15.14
N GLU A 54 10.75 -17.89 -14.27
CA GLU A 54 9.80 -18.22 -13.20
C GLU A 54 8.40 -18.54 -13.73
N ILE A 55 8.08 -18.06 -14.94
CA ILE A 55 6.80 -18.29 -15.61
C ILE A 55 7.05 -18.71 -17.06
N SER A 56 6.16 -19.54 -17.60
CA SER A 56 6.22 -19.94 -19.01
C SER A 56 5.64 -18.84 -19.93
N GLN A 57 6.05 -18.87 -21.20
CA GLN A 57 5.49 -18.00 -22.25
C GLN A 57 3.96 -18.10 -22.34
N GLN A 58 3.42 -19.30 -22.15
CA GLN A 58 1.98 -19.56 -22.21
C GLN A 58 1.23 -18.92 -21.04
N GLU A 59 1.81 -18.95 -19.84
CA GLU A 59 1.25 -18.27 -18.68
C GLU A 59 1.31 -16.75 -18.81
N TYR A 60 2.40 -16.22 -19.39
CA TYR A 60 2.53 -14.80 -19.70
C TYR A 60 1.45 -14.32 -20.68
N ALA A 61 1.24 -15.05 -21.78
CA ALA A 61 0.20 -14.73 -22.79
C ALA A 61 -1.22 -14.74 -22.18
N ASN A 62 -1.54 -15.74 -21.35
CA ASN A 62 -2.83 -15.83 -20.67
C ASN A 62 -3.07 -14.65 -19.71
N ARG A 63 -2.03 -14.20 -18.99
CA ARG A 63 -2.11 -13.04 -18.09
C ARG A 63 -2.24 -11.72 -18.85
N MET A 64 -1.53 -11.56 -19.97
CA MET A 64 -1.67 -10.41 -20.86
C MET A 64 -3.09 -10.30 -21.44
N ALA A 65 -3.65 -11.40 -21.94
CA ALA A 65 -5.02 -11.43 -22.47
C ALA A 65 -6.07 -11.03 -21.42
N LYS A 66 -5.90 -11.47 -20.17
CA LYS A 66 -6.78 -11.06 -19.05
C LYS A 66 -6.66 -9.56 -18.73
N ILE A 67 -5.44 -9.01 -18.78
CA ILE A 67 -5.20 -7.58 -18.58
C ILE A 67 -5.80 -6.75 -19.71
N GLU A 68 -5.78 -7.26 -20.94
CA GLU A 68 -6.40 -6.61 -22.11
C GLU A 68 -7.94 -6.71 -22.11
N ALA A 69 -8.49 -7.86 -21.73
CA ALA A 69 -9.93 -8.03 -21.61
C ALA A 69 -10.55 -7.07 -20.58
N LYS A 70 -9.85 -6.83 -19.46
CA LYS A 70 -10.27 -5.85 -18.44
C LYS A 70 -10.16 -4.37 -18.88
N LYS A 71 -9.44 -4.06 -19.97
CA LYS A 71 -9.38 -2.70 -20.55
C LYS A 71 -10.62 -2.37 -21.39
N LYS A 72 -11.31 -3.40 -21.92
CA LYS A 72 -12.43 -3.25 -22.85
C LYS A 72 -13.80 -3.24 -22.16
N GLN A 73 -13.84 -3.51 -20.85
CA GLN A 73 -14.98 -3.26 -19.97
C GLN A 73 -14.91 -1.84 -19.41
#